data_AF-A0A8D0L7T1-F1
#
_entry.id   AF-A0A8D0L7T1-F1
#
_cell.length_a   1.000
_cell.length_b   1.000
_cell.length_c   1.000
_cell.angle_alpha   90.00
_cell.angle_beta   90.00
_cell.angle_gamma   90.00
#
_symmetry.space_group_name_H-M   'P 1'
#
loop_
_entity.id
_entity.type
_entity.pdbx_description
1 polymer ?
#
loop_
_entity_poly.entity_id
_entity_poly.type
_entity_poly.pdbx_seq_one_letter_code
_entity_poly.pdbx_strand_id
1 'polypeptide(L)'
;MQLSIKAIQHENVDVRIHALTSLKETLYKNQEKLIKYATDSETVEPVISQLVTVLLIGCQDANSQARLLCGECLGELGAIDPGRLDFSASDTQGKGFTFVVRNIKLKFSIIPF
;
A
#
# COMPACT_ATOMS: atom_id res chain seq x y z
N MET A 1 1.78 -12.25 -3.24
CA MET A 1 2.05 -10.83 -2.90
C MET A 1 3.31 -10.28 -3.57
N GLN A 2 4.49 -10.91 -3.42
CA GLN A 2 5.75 -10.44 -4.04
C GLN A 2 5.68 -10.19 -5.56
N LEU A 3 5.04 -11.07 -6.34
CA LEU A 3 4.86 -10.88 -7.79
C LEU A 3 3.96 -9.68 -8.13
N SER A 4 2.93 -9.45 -7.32
CA SER A 4 2.01 -8.32 -7.48
C SER A 4 2.74 -6.99 -7.26
N ILE A 5 3.64 -6.91 -6.27
CA ILE A 5 4.44 -5.71 -5.98
C ILE A 5 5.26 -5.29 -7.21
N LYS A 6 5.92 -6.23 -7.88
CA LYS A 6 6.68 -5.96 -9.11
C LYS A 6 5.78 -5.52 -10.27
N ALA A 7 4.63 -6.17 -10.45
CA ALA A 7 3.72 -5.89 -11.55
C ALA A 7 3.02 -4.53 -11.43
N ILE A 8 2.82 -4.01 -10.21
CA ILE A 8 2.26 -2.67 -9.96
C ILE A 8 3.21 -1.56 -10.43
N GLN A 9 4.52 -1.82 -10.52
CA GLN A 9 5.50 -0.86 -11.01
C GLN A 9 5.79 -0.98 -12.51
N HIS A 10 5.01 -1.78 -13.24
CA HIS A 10 5.24 -2.05 -14.65
C HIS A 10 4.99 -0.81 -15.52
N GLU A 11 5.78 -0.60 -16.58
CA GLU A 11 5.65 0.59 -17.45
C GLU A 11 4.30 0.64 -18.20
N ASN A 12 3.79 -0.53 -18.58
CA ASN A 12 2.48 -0.68 -19.22
C ASN A 12 1.34 -0.49 -18.20
N VAL A 13 0.50 0.52 -18.46
CA VAL A 13 -0.66 0.91 -17.65
C VAL A 13 -1.64 -0.24 -17.45
N ASP A 14 -1.91 -1.04 -18.49
CA ASP A 14 -2.86 -2.15 -18.42
C ASP A 14 -2.37 -3.27 -17.48
N VAL A 15 -1.05 -3.51 -17.50
CA VAL A 15 -0.42 -4.47 -16.56
C VAL A 15 -0.53 -3.98 -15.13
N ARG A 16 -0.32 -2.68 -14.88
CA ARG A 16 -0.49 -2.09 -13.54
C ARG A 16 -1.93 -2.21 -13.05
N ILE A 17 -2.90 -1.83 -13.90
CA ILE A 17 -4.33 -1.90 -13.58
C ILE A 17 -4.74 -3.34 -13.26
N HIS A 18 -4.32 -4.30 -14.09
CA HIS A 18 -4.63 -5.71 -13.86
C HIS A 18 -4.02 -6.19 -12.53
N ALA A 19 -2.75 -5.89 -12.30
CA ALA A 19 -2.05 -6.28 -11.06
C ALA A 19 -2.71 -5.67 -9.81
N LEU A 20 -3.10 -4.39 -9.87
CA LEU A 20 -3.79 -3.71 -8.77
C LEU A 20 -5.18 -4.29 -8.52
N THR A 21 -5.91 -4.64 -9.58
CA THR A 21 -7.24 -5.25 -9.47
C THR A 21 -7.14 -6.62 -8.78
N SER A 22 -6.21 -7.48 -9.22
CA SER A 22 -5.95 -8.78 -8.59
C SER A 22 -5.43 -8.65 -7.17
N LEU A 23 -4.60 -7.63 -6.89
CA LEU A 23 -4.14 -7.34 -5.54
C LEU A 23 -5.32 -6.99 -4.63
N LYS A 24 -6.21 -6.08 -5.04
CA LYS A 24 -7.39 -5.70 -4.27
C LYS A 24 -8.23 -6.91 -3.88
N GLU A 25 -8.54 -7.78 -4.85
CA GLU A 25 -9.28 -9.01 -4.56
C GLU A 25 -8.54 -9.93 -3.59
N THR A 26 -7.22 -10.00 -3.70
CA THR A 26 -6.39 -10.81 -2.80
C THR A 26 -6.41 -10.24 -1.38
N LEU A 27 -6.33 -8.92 -1.22
CA LEU A 27 -6.41 -8.25 0.08
C LEU A 27 -7.78 -8.48 0.72
N TYR A 28 -8.85 -8.27 -0.04
CA TYR A 28 -10.22 -8.53 0.40
C TYR A 28 -10.41 -9.97 0.88
N LYS A 29 -9.96 -10.97 0.09
CA LYS A 29 -10.07 -12.40 0.44
C LYS A 29 -9.22 -12.81 1.66
N ASN A 30 -8.18 -12.04 1.99
CA ASN A 30 -7.26 -12.34 3.10
C ASN A 30 -7.40 -11.38 4.27
N GLN A 31 -8.49 -10.62 4.36
CA GLN A 31 -8.70 -9.58 5.38
C GLN A 31 -8.51 -10.12 6.81
N GLU A 32 -9.05 -11.31 7.13
CA GLU A 32 -8.87 -11.92 8.45
C GLU A 32 -7.39 -12.21 8.79
N LYS A 33 -6.59 -12.60 7.79
CA LYS A 33 -5.15 -12.84 7.98
C LYS A 33 -4.40 -11.51 8.12
N LEU A 34 -4.76 -10.52 7.32
CA LEU A 34 -4.17 -9.17 7.39
C LEU A 34 -4.41 -8.51 8.75
N ILE A 35 -5.62 -8.64 9.30
CA ILE A 35 -5.94 -8.16 10.65
C ILE A 35 -5.05 -8.83 11.68
N LYS A 36 -4.88 -10.16 11.63
CA LYS A 36 -3.96 -10.88 12.55
C LYS A 36 -2.52 -10.41 12.42
N TYR A 37 -2.02 -10.15 11.21
CA TYR A 37 -0.67 -9.58 11.04
C TYR A 37 -0.55 -8.16 11.62
N ALA A 38 -1.63 -7.39 11.56
CA ALA A 38 -1.71 -6.07 12.17
C ALA A 38 -1.87 -6.11 13.70
N THR A 39 -2.44 -7.16 14.30
CA THR A 39 -2.71 -7.20 15.75
C THR A 39 -1.77 -8.10 16.56
N ASP A 40 -1.32 -9.22 16.01
CA ASP A 40 -0.72 -10.32 16.79
C ASP A 40 0.81 -10.36 16.74
N SER A 41 1.43 -9.68 15.77
CA SER A 41 2.88 -9.68 15.59
C SER A 41 3.49 -8.39 16.13
N GLU A 42 4.56 -8.45 16.90
CA GLU A 42 5.29 -7.25 17.38
C GLU A 42 5.87 -6.44 16.21
N THR A 43 6.17 -7.11 15.09
CA THR A 43 6.72 -6.51 13.85
C THR A 43 5.79 -6.72 12.66
N VAL A 44 5.63 -5.70 11.81
CA VAL A 44 4.95 -5.88 10.51
C VAL A 44 5.89 -6.64 9.56
N GLU A 45 5.38 -7.66 8.87
CA GLU A 45 6.20 -8.40 7.89
C GLU A 45 6.77 -7.45 6.82
N PRO A 46 8.05 -7.59 6.42
CA PRO A 46 8.70 -6.71 5.43
C PRO A 46 7.93 -6.57 4.11
N VAL A 47 7.16 -7.60 3.73
CA VAL A 47 6.32 -7.60 2.53
C VAL A 47 5.21 -6.55 2.60
N ILE A 48 4.67 -6.26 3.78
CA ILE A 48 3.63 -5.25 3.98
C ILE A 48 4.24 -3.85 3.89
N SER A 49 5.42 -3.61 4.47
CA SER A 49 6.14 -2.34 4.32
C SER A 49 6.45 -2.03 2.86
N GLN A 50 6.93 -3.02 2.10
CA GLN A 50 7.14 -2.89 0.66
C GLN A 50 5.84 -2.63 -0.09
N LEU A 51 4.76 -3.33 0.27
CA LEU A 51 3.46 -3.16 -0.36
C LEU A 51 2.91 -1.75 -0.15
N VAL A 52 2.91 -1.26 1.09
CA VAL A 52 2.48 0.11 1.43
C VAL A 52 3.33 1.13 0.67
N THR A 53 4.65 0.93 0.60
CA THR A 53 5.56 1.81 -0.14
C THR A 53 5.18 1.89 -1.62
N VAL A 54 5.02 0.74 -2.29
CA VAL A 54 4.66 0.71 -3.72
C VAL A 54 3.26 1.27 -3.98
N LEU A 55 2.30 1.04 -3.09
CA LEU A 55 0.96 1.63 -3.20
C LEU A 55 0.98 3.15 -3.03
N LEU A 56 1.76 3.69 -2.08
CA LEU A 56 1.94 5.13 -1.89
C LEU A 56 2.61 5.81 -3.10
N ILE A 57 3.58 5.13 -3.73
CA ILE A 57 4.16 5.58 -5.00
C ILE A 57 3.09 5.56 -6.10
N GLY A 58 2.31 4.48 -6.20
CA GLY A 58 1.24 4.34 -7.19
C GLY A 58 0.09 5.35 -7.04
N CYS A 59 -0.13 5.91 -5.84
CA CYS A 59 -1.08 7.04 -5.67
C CYS A 59 -0.65 8.31 -6.44
N GLN A 60 0.59 8.38 -6.92
CA GLN A 60 1.11 9.47 -7.75
C GLN A 60 1.16 9.11 -9.25
N ASP A 61 0.59 7.97 -9.67
CA ASP A 61 0.59 7.52 -11.07
C ASP A 61 -0.04 8.57 -12.00
N ALA A 62 0.44 8.68 -13.23
CA ALA A 62 -0.16 9.57 -14.23
C ALA A 62 -1.59 9.14 -14.61
N ASN A 63 -1.88 7.84 -14.59
CA ASN A 63 -3.17 7.26 -14.89
C ASN A 63 -4.12 7.33 -13.68
N SER A 64 -5.31 7.92 -13.87
CA SER A 64 -6.30 8.09 -12.79
C SER A 64 -6.85 6.79 -12.23
N GLN A 65 -7.01 5.76 -13.07
CA GLN A 65 -7.52 4.45 -12.63
C GLN A 65 -6.48 3.71 -11.79
N ALA A 66 -5.22 3.73 -12.20
CA ALA A 66 -4.12 3.17 -11.40
C ALA A 66 -4.01 3.88 -10.04
N ARG A 67 -4.10 5.22 -10.01
CA ARG A 67 -4.13 5.99 -8.75
C ARG A 67 -5.28 5.56 -7.83
N LEU A 68 -6.49 5.45 -8.38
CA LEU A 68 -7.67 5.04 -7.62
C LEU A 68 -7.50 3.64 -7.03
N LEU A 69 -7.08 2.67 -7.84
CA LEU A 69 -6.89 1.29 -7.40
C LEU A 69 -5.80 1.16 -6.33
N CYS A 70 -4.75 2.00 -6.37
CA CYS A 70 -3.76 2.06 -5.28
C CYS A 70 -4.40 2.53 -3.97
N GLY A 71 -5.25 3.54 -4.03
CA GLY A 71 -6.02 4.02 -2.87
C GLY A 71 -7.00 2.97 -2.33
N GLU A 72 -7.69 2.24 -3.21
CA GLU A 72 -8.56 1.12 -2.82
C GLU A 72 -7.77 0.01 -2.12
N CYS A 73 -6.61 -0.39 -2.64
CA CYS A 73 -5.76 -1.39 -1.99
C CYS A 73 -5.28 -0.93 -0.60
N LEU A 74 -4.95 0.35 -0.42
CA LEU A 74 -4.63 0.90 0.90
C LEU A 74 -5.84 0.88 1.84
N GLY A 75 -7.05 1.11 1.31
CA GLY A 75 -8.30 0.96 2.06
C GLY A 75 -8.53 -0.47 2.55
N GLU A 76 -8.25 -1.48 1.72
CA GLU A 76 -8.38 -2.90 2.09
C GLU A 76 -7.37 -3.33 3.15
N LEU A 77 -6.17 -2.75 3.15
CA LEU A 77 -5.16 -2.98 4.20
C LEU A 77 -5.63 -2.46 5.57
N GLY A 78 -6.53 -1.49 5.59
CA GLY A 78 -7.08 -0.92 6.81
C GLY A 78 -6.07 -0.07 7.58
N ALA A 79 -6.34 0.11 8.88
CA ALA A 79 -5.46 0.89 9.75
C ALA A 79 -4.16 0.13 10.02
N ILE A 80 -3.04 0.70 9.58
CA ILE A 80 -1.70 0.22 9.88
C ILE A 80 -0.97 1.32 10.65
N ASP A 81 -0.35 0.97 11.77
CA ASP A 81 0.53 1.90 12.50
C ASP A 81 1.81 2.17 11.68
N PRO A 82 2.05 3.41 11.23
CA PRO A 82 3.26 3.76 10.49
C PRO A 82 4.55 3.50 11.28
N GLY A 83 4.51 3.56 12.61
CA GLY A 83 5.66 3.28 13.47
C GLY A 83 6.14 1.83 13.42
N ARG A 84 5.32 0.92 12.88
CA ARG A 84 5.67 -0.49 12.67
C ARG A 84 6.16 -0.79 11.25
N LEU A 85 6.10 0.17 10.34
CA LEU A 85 6.54 0.01 8.96
C LEU A 85 8.01 0.38 8.82
N ASP A 86 8.76 -0.51 8.17
CA ASP A 86 10.15 -0.26 7.83
C ASP A 86 10.26 0.27 6.40
N PHE A 87 10.37 1.59 6.28
CA PHE A 87 10.57 2.28 5.01
C PHE A 87 12.05 2.37 4.61
N SER A 88 12.97 1.77 5.37
CA SER A 88 14.42 1.86 5.11
C SER A 88 14.89 1.09 3.87
N ALA A 89 14.04 0.26 3.28
CA ALA A 89 14.38 -0.59 2.14
C ALA A 89 13.60 -0.24 0.86
N SER A 90 13.90 0.91 0.27
CA SER A 90 13.86 0.98 -1.20
C SER A 90 14.90 1.98 -1.69
N ASP A 91 15.94 1.46 -2.34
CA ASP A 91 16.97 2.22 -3.05
C ASP A 91 16.39 2.84 -4.33
N THR A 92 15.35 3.66 -4.17
CA THR A 92 14.75 4.45 -5.25
C THR A 92 14.99 5.92 -4.93
N GLN A 93 16.22 6.37 -5.17
CA GLN A 93 16.60 7.77 -5.39
C GLN A 93 15.87 8.81 -4.51
N GLY A 94 16.31 8.96 -3.26
CA GLY A 94 16.52 10.27 -2.62
C GLY A 94 15.38 11.31 -2.58
N LYS A 95 14.12 10.95 -2.86
CA LYS A 95 12.97 11.83 -2.68
C LYS A 95 12.20 11.32 -1.48
N GLY A 96 12.42 11.96 -0.33
CA GLY A 96 11.63 11.69 0.86
C GLY A 96 10.14 11.66 0.51
N PHE A 97 9.42 10.65 0.99
CA PHE A 97 7.98 10.54 0.81
C PHE A 97 7.33 11.77 1.45
N THR A 98 7.04 12.78 0.64
CA THR A 98 6.35 13.96 1.12
C THR A 98 4.88 13.61 1.13
N PHE A 99 4.34 13.29 2.31
CA PHE A 99 2.92 13.09 2.52
C PHE A 99 2.19 14.44 2.34
N VAL A 100 1.98 14.86 1.11
CA VAL A 100 1.11 15.99 0.79
C VAL A 100 -0.30 15.43 0.58
N VAL A 101 -1.07 15.43 1.67
CA VAL A 101 -2.49 15.15 1.63
C VAL A 101 -3.21 16.35 0.98
N ARG A 102 -3.15 16.45 -0.35
CA ARG A 102 -4.00 17.37 -1.13
C ARG A 102 -5.34 16.67 -1.37
N ASN A 103 -6.31 16.99 -0.51
CA ASN A 103 -7.75 16.74 -0.67
C ASN A 103 -8.33 15.34 -0.43
N ILE A 104 -7.64 14.41 0.25
CA ILE A 104 -8.31 13.27 0.89
C ILE A 104 -7.98 13.30 2.36
N LYS A 105 -8.93 13.74 3.18
CA LYS A 105 -8.83 13.67 4.64
C LYS A 105 -8.85 12.20 5.06
N LEU A 106 -7.76 11.46 4.84
CA LEU A 106 -7.49 10.22 5.54
C LEU A 106 -7.24 10.64 6.98
N LYS A 107 -8.31 10.71 7.77
CA LYS A 107 -8.20 10.59 9.21
C LYS A 107 -7.64 9.19 9.45
N PHE A 108 -6.32 9.06 9.48
CA PHE A 108 -5.68 8.06 10.32
C PHE A 108 -6.01 8.48 11.75
N SER A 109 -7.22 8.12 12.20
CA SER A 109 -7.51 8.13 13.61
C SER A 109 -6.66 6.99 14.16
N ILE A 110 -5.48 7.33 14.67
CA ILE A 110 -4.91 6.59 15.78
C ILE A 110 -6.01 6.69 16.84
N ILE A 111 -6.85 5.66 16.93
CA ILE A 111 -7.80 5.55 18.04
C ILE A 111 -6.90 5.20 19.23
N PRO A 112 -6.69 6.13 20.17
CA PRO A 112 -5.87 5.84 21.33
C PRO A 112 -6.75 5.08 22.32
N PHE A 113 -6.26 3.90 22.72
CA PHE A 113 -6.74 3.00 23.78
C PHE A 113 -8.06 2.25 23.54
#